data_AF-A0A4R4WST8-F1
#
_entry.id   AF-A0A4R4WST8-F1
#
_cell.length_a   1.000
_cell.length_b   1.000
_cell.length_c   1.000
_cell.angle_alpha   90.00
_cell.angle_beta   90.00
_cell.angle_gamma   90.00
#
_symmetry.space_group_name_H-M   'P 1'
#
loop_
_entity.id
_entity.type
_entity.pdbx_description
1 polymer ?
#
loop_
_entity_poly.entity_id
_entity_poly.type
_entity_poly.pdbx_seq_one_letter_code
_entity_poly.pdbx_strand_id
1 'polypeptide(L)'
;ISEADPRPRHRGISHHSLTAYGRVALQPADVVVPDLAGEFGDAVRDAAEPLKARHRVVRVGVDGLYDAMRAAPVKLSTMGRDLDGDRAYFEAAAAAGRHAAGLVDVPPPGLGSQYS
;
A
#
# COMPACT_ATOMS: atom_id res chain seq x y z
N ILE A 1 -5.38 0.41 -5.02
CA ILE A 1 -6.40 -0.61 -4.64
C ILE A 1 -7.65 0.15 -4.24
N SER A 2 -8.85 -0.30 -4.55
CA SER A 2 -10.08 0.32 -4.02
C SER A 2 -11.11 -0.75 -3.70
N GLU A 3 -11.74 -0.67 -2.53
CA GLU A 3 -12.84 -1.57 -2.16
C GLU A 3 -14.19 -0.86 -2.25
N ALA A 4 -14.20 0.43 -1.88
CA ALA A 4 -15.40 1.25 -1.78
C ALA A 4 -15.92 1.83 -3.13
N ASP A 5 -15.35 1.45 -4.28
CA ASP A 5 -15.89 1.90 -5.57
C ASP A 5 -17.26 1.22 -5.83
N PRO A 6 -18.33 1.99 -6.14
CA PRO A 6 -19.65 1.43 -6.42
C PRO A 6 -19.68 0.59 -7.71
N ARG A 7 -18.69 0.73 -8.61
CA ARG A 7 -18.61 0.00 -9.87
C ARG A 7 -17.73 -1.24 -9.67
N PRO A 8 -18.27 -2.47 -9.77
CA PRO A 8 -17.52 -3.69 -9.46
C PRO A 8 -16.19 -3.83 -10.23
N ARG A 9 -16.17 -3.42 -11.50
CA ARG A 9 -14.96 -3.42 -12.35
C ARG A 9 -13.84 -2.48 -11.90
N HIS A 10 -14.10 -1.58 -10.97
CA HIS A 10 -13.11 -0.64 -10.44
C HIS A 10 -12.65 -1.03 -9.01
N ARG A 11 -13.14 -2.16 -8.48
CA ARG A 11 -12.66 -2.72 -7.22
C ARG A 11 -11.37 -3.52 -7.43
N GLY A 12 -10.50 -3.54 -6.44
CA GLY A 12 -9.22 -4.25 -6.48
C GLY A 12 -8.06 -3.37 -7.00
N ILE A 13 -7.09 -3.98 -7.69
CA ILE A 13 -5.94 -3.26 -8.25
C ILE A 13 -6.36 -2.52 -9.53
N SER A 14 -5.98 -1.24 -9.65
CA SER A 14 -6.34 -0.46 -10.83
C SER A 14 -5.65 -1.00 -12.10
N HIS A 15 -6.35 -0.94 -13.23
CA HIS A 15 -5.79 -1.33 -14.53
C HIS A 15 -4.52 -0.54 -14.89
N HIS A 16 -4.46 0.75 -14.51
CA HIS A 16 -3.28 1.57 -14.72
C HIS A 16 -2.07 1.03 -13.95
N SER A 17 -2.26 0.62 -12.69
CA SER A 17 -1.19 0.01 -11.88
C SER A 17 -0.72 -1.32 -12.50
N LEU A 18 -1.65 -2.20 -12.88
CA LEU A 18 -1.30 -3.48 -13.53
C LEU A 18 -0.56 -3.28 -14.85
N THR A 19 -0.95 -2.29 -15.65
CA THR A 19 -0.26 -1.96 -16.90
C THR A 19 1.13 -1.38 -16.63
N ALA A 20 1.23 -0.45 -15.68
CA ALA A 20 2.49 0.21 -15.32
C ALA A 20 3.54 -0.81 -14.88
N TYR A 21 3.19 -1.71 -13.96
CA TYR A 21 4.12 -2.74 -13.50
C TYR A 21 4.26 -3.88 -14.53
N GLY A 22 3.14 -4.46 -14.97
CA GLY A 22 3.17 -5.63 -15.85
C GLY A 22 3.81 -5.40 -17.22
N ARG A 23 3.76 -4.18 -17.77
CA ARG A 23 4.21 -3.91 -19.15
C ARG A 23 5.22 -2.77 -19.28
N VAL A 24 5.06 -1.69 -18.50
CA VAL A 24 5.81 -0.44 -18.74
C VAL A 24 7.09 -0.35 -17.92
N ALA A 25 7.10 -0.89 -16.70
CA ALA A 25 8.24 -0.80 -15.79
C ALA A 25 9.52 -1.33 -16.47
N LEU A 26 10.55 -0.48 -16.49
CA LEU A 26 11.82 -0.75 -17.18
C LEU A 26 12.76 -1.64 -16.36
N GLN A 27 12.51 -1.77 -15.06
CA GLN A 27 13.30 -2.58 -14.13
C GLN A 27 12.37 -3.33 -13.15
N PRO A 28 12.85 -4.44 -12.55
CA PRO A 28 12.19 -5.08 -11.42
C PRO A 28 11.95 -4.10 -10.27
N ALA A 29 10.90 -4.34 -9.51
CA ALA A 29 10.50 -3.51 -8.37
C ALA A 29 9.88 -4.41 -7.29
N ASP A 30 9.88 -3.92 -6.05
CA ASP A 30 9.11 -4.52 -4.97
C ASP A 30 7.66 -4.03 -5.08
N VAL A 31 6.76 -4.93 -5.46
CA VAL A 31 5.31 -4.67 -5.52
C VAL A 31 4.70 -5.18 -4.24
N VAL A 32 4.44 -4.24 -3.32
CA VAL A 32 3.84 -4.58 -2.03
C VAL A 32 2.35 -4.85 -2.20
N VAL A 33 1.91 -6.00 -1.68
CA VAL A 33 0.51 -6.43 -1.67
C VAL A 33 0.08 -6.61 -0.21
N PRO A 34 -0.86 -5.79 0.29
CA PRO A 34 -1.30 -5.89 1.69
C PRO A 34 -1.99 -7.22 1.99
N ASP A 35 -1.77 -7.77 3.18
CA ASP A 35 -2.52 -8.91 3.71
C ASP A 35 -3.91 -8.45 4.19
N LEU A 36 -4.78 -8.12 3.24
CA LEU A 36 -6.19 -7.85 3.50
C LEU A 36 -6.95 -9.16 3.72
N ALA A 37 -7.95 -9.13 4.60
CA ALA A 37 -8.80 -10.27 4.91
C ALA A 37 -9.94 -10.44 3.89
N GLY A 38 -10.52 -11.65 3.87
CA GLY A 38 -11.72 -11.97 3.11
C GLY A 38 -11.53 -12.02 1.58
N GLU A 39 -12.63 -12.24 0.87
CA GLU A 39 -12.64 -12.42 -0.59
C GLU A 39 -12.01 -11.25 -1.36
N PHE A 40 -12.13 -10.03 -0.85
CA PHE A 40 -11.49 -8.87 -1.46
C PHE A 40 -9.96 -8.95 -1.40
N GLY A 41 -9.41 -9.36 -0.25
CA GLY A 41 -7.97 -9.57 -0.09
C GLY A 41 -7.45 -10.73 -0.94
N ASP A 42 -8.27 -11.76 -1.15
CA ASP A 42 -7.96 -12.88 -2.04
C ASP A 42 -7.91 -12.40 -3.50
N ALA A 43 -8.93 -11.65 -3.95
CA ALA A 43 -8.96 -11.07 -5.28
C ALA A 43 -7.78 -10.11 -5.57
N VAL A 44 -7.36 -9.32 -4.57
CA VAL A 44 -6.18 -8.46 -4.67
C VAL A 44 -4.89 -9.29 -4.82
N ARG A 45 -4.77 -10.42 -4.12
CA ARG A 45 -3.63 -11.35 -4.30
C ARG A 45 -3.59 -11.91 -5.71
N ASP A 46 -4.71 -12.47 -6.15
CA ASP A 46 -4.80 -13.14 -7.44
C ASP A 46 -4.50 -12.16 -8.58
N ALA A 47 -5.00 -10.93 -8.47
CA ALA A 47 -4.71 -9.86 -9.44
C ALA A 47 -3.22 -9.46 -9.47
N ALA A 48 -2.49 -9.60 -8.37
CA ALA A 48 -1.06 -9.28 -8.29
C ALA A 48 -0.16 -10.44 -8.75
N GLU A 49 -0.65 -11.68 -8.75
CA GLU A 49 0.14 -12.88 -9.06
C GLU A 49 0.93 -12.79 -10.39
N PRO A 50 0.34 -12.31 -11.50
CA PRO A 50 1.07 -12.21 -12.78
C PRO A 50 2.27 -11.25 -12.72
N LEU A 51 2.30 -10.31 -11.78
CA LEU A 51 3.41 -9.35 -11.64
C LEU A 51 4.71 -10.03 -11.19
N LYS A 52 4.63 -11.22 -10.56
CA LYS A 52 5.81 -12.01 -10.18
C LYS A 52 6.72 -12.39 -11.34
N ALA A 53 6.19 -12.40 -12.57
CA ALA A 53 6.99 -12.66 -13.77
C ALA A 53 8.08 -11.61 -14.02
N ARG A 54 7.93 -10.39 -13.47
CA ARG A 54 8.88 -9.27 -13.68
C ARG A 54 9.32 -8.58 -12.40
N HIS A 55 8.61 -8.81 -11.29
CA HIS A 55 8.75 -8.07 -10.04
C HIS A 55 8.82 -8.99 -8.84
N ARG A 56 9.31 -8.46 -7.72
CA ARG A 56 9.21 -9.13 -6.42
C ARG A 56 7.89 -8.72 -5.79
N VAL A 57 6.92 -9.63 -5.78
CA VAL A 57 5.67 -9.40 -5.04
C VAL A 57 5.92 -9.67 -3.56
N VAL A 58 5.75 -8.65 -2.72
CA VAL A 58 6.01 -8.71 -1.27
C VAL A 58 4.69 -8.62 -0.51
N ARG A 59 4.37 -9.63 0.29
CA ARG A 59 3.20 -9.63 1.18
C ARG A 59 3.54 -8.90 2.47
N VAL A 60 2.66 -8.00 2.90
CA VAL A 60 2.87 -7.18 4.10
C VAL A 60 1.59 -7.12 4.93
N GLY A 61 1.71 -7.52 6.20
CA GLY A 61 0.64 -7.43 7.18
C GLY A 61 0.16 -6.00 7.39
N VAL A 62 -1.14 -5.82 7.61
CA VAL A 62 -1.77 -4.51 7.83
C VAL A 62 -2.04 -4.18 9.31
N ASP A 63 -1.67 -5.08 10.22
CA ASP A 63 -1.92 -4.91 11.65
C ASP A 63 -1.34 -3.59 12.18
N GLY A 64 -2.16 -2.84 12.93
CA GLY A 64 -1.82 -1.54 13.51
C GLY A 64 -1.68 -0.39 12.50
N LEU A 65 -1.76 -0.62 11.19
CA LEU A 65 -1.60 0.46 10.20
C LEU A 65 -2.78 1.42 10.20
N TYR A 66 -4.00 0.91 10.37
CA TYR A 66 -5.19 1.75 10.40
C TYR A 66 -5.15 2.76 11.57
N ASP A 67 -4.81 2.29 12.78
CA ASP A 67 -4.69 3.17 13.96
C ASP A 67 -3.53 4.16 13.82
N ALA A 68 -2.39 3.72 13.28
CA ALA A 68 -1.25 4.60 13.02
C ALA A 68 -1.60 5.71 12.02
N MET A 69 -2.35 5.39 10.97
CA MET A 69 -2.84 6.38 9.99
C MET A 69 -3.88 7.33 10.59
N ARG A 70 -4.76 6.83 11.48
CA ARG A 70 -5.74 7.67 12.20
C ARG A 70 -5.09 8.67 13.15
N ALA A 71 -3.93 8.31 13.71
CA ALA A 71 -3.13 9.18 14.58
C ALA A 71 -2.23 10.16 13.80
N ALA A 72 -2.20 10.10 12.46
CA ALA A 72 -1.36 10.98 11.66
C ALA A 72 -1.76 12.46 11.88
N PRO A 73 -0.77 13.38 11.97
CA PRO A 73 -1.04 14.81 12.22
C PRO A 73 -1.67 15.53 11.02
N VAL A 74 -1.86 14.82 9.90
CA VAL A 74 -2.43 15.33 8.66
C VAL A 74 -3.66 14.53 8.28
N LYS A 75 -4.68 15.21 7.74
CA LYS A 75 -5.87 14.53 7.25
C LYS A 75 -5.53 13.73 5.99
N LEU A 76 -5.80 12.43 6.01
CA LEU A 76 -5.65 11.56 4.85
C LEU A 76 -6.88 11.64 3.95
N SER A 77 -6.67 11.93 2.66
CA SER A 77 -7.74 11.93 1.66
C SER A 77 -7.20 11.62 0.27
N THR A 78 -7.98 10.89 -0.54
CA THR A 78 -7.66 10.59 -1.94
C THR A 78 -8.94 10.41 -2.75
N MET A 79 -8.97 10.94 -3.98
CA MET A 79 -10.13 10.81 -4.89
C MET A 79 -11.48 11.17 -4.24
N GLY A 80 -11.51 12.19 -3.38
CA GLY A 80 -12.71 12.64 -2.67
C GLY A 80 -13.14 11.77 -1.48
N ARG A 81 -12.33 10.77 -1.07
CA ARG A 81 -12.60 9.88 0.06
C ARG A 81 -11.54 10.06 1.15
N ASP A 82 -11.95 9.98 2.40
CA ASP A 82 -11.05 9.94 3.55
C ASP A 82 -10.71 8.49 3.94
N LEU A 83 -9.98 8.32 5.04
CA LEU A 83 -9.51 7.02 5.54
C LEU A 83 -10.65 5.98 5.67
N ASP A 84 -11.81 6.41 6.17
CA ASP A 84 -12.97 5.54 6.39
C ASP A 84 -13.72 5.28 5.07
N GLY A 85 -13.63 6.21 4.11
CA GLY A 85 -14.23 6.09 2.79
C GLY A 85 -13.54 5.10 1.82
N ASP A 86 -12.28 4.68 2.06
CA ASP A 86 -11.62 3.61 1.29
C ASP A 86 -10.42 3.00 2.06
N ARG A 87 -10.71 2.34 3.19
CA ARG A 87 -9.69 1.77 4.09
C ARG A 87 -8.62 0.94 3.37
N ALA A 88 -9.01 0.06 2.46
CA ALA A 88 -8.09 -0.82 1.74
C ALA A 88 -7.08 -0.05 0.85
N TYR A 89 -7.48 1.11 0.30
CA TYR A 89 -6.56 1.97 -0.44
C TYR A 89 -5.43 2.47 0.47
N PHE A 90 -5.79 2.96 1.66
CA PHE A 90 -4.84 3.52 2.61
C PHE A 90 -3.96 2.45 3.25
N GLU A 91 -4.52 1.30 3.62
CA GLU A 91 -3.75 0.17 4.15
C GLU A 91 -2.74 -0.36 3.13
N ALA A 92 -3.09 -0.38 1.83
CA ALA A 92 -2.13 -0.73 0.78
C ALA A 92 -0.94 0.24 0.70
N ALA A 93 -1.23 1.56 0.75
CA ALA A 93 -0.18 2.57 0.73
C ALA A 93 0.69 2.52 2.00
N ALA A 94 0.08 2.32 3.16
CA ALA A 94 0.78 2.20 4.44
C ALA A 94 1.64 0.93 4.52
N ALA A 95 1.15 -0.20 3.99
CA ALA A 95 1.93 -1.43 3.87
C ALA A 95 3.17 -1.23 2.98
N ALA A 96 3.03 -0.51 1.87
CA ALA A 96 4.18 -0.15 1.03
C ALA A 96 5.20 0.71 1.79
N GLY A 97 4.72 1.70 2.57
CA GLY A 97 5.57 2.50 3.45
C GLY A 97 6.28 1.68 4.53
N ARG A 98 5.58 0.74 5.18
CA ARG A 98 6.14 -0.19 6.17
C ARG A 98 7.27 -1.03 5.59
N HIS A 99 7.07 -1.58 4.38
CA HIS A 99 8.12 -2.34 3.68
C HIS A 99 9.31 -1.44 3.36
N ALA A 100 9.07 -0.27 2.78
CA ALA A 100 10.12 0.68 2.43
C ALA A 100 10.95 1.10 3.65
N ALA A 101 10.30 1.35 4.79
CA ALA A 101 10.98 1.67 6.06
C ALA A 101 11.90 0.54 6.55
N GLY A 102 11.60 -0.72 6.24
CA GLY A 102 12.47 -1.86 6.54
C GLY A 102 13.66 -2.03 5.58
N LEU A 103 13.66 -1.34 4.45
CA LEU A 103 14.76 -1.36 3.47
C LEU A 103 15.78 -0.26 3.68
N VAL A 104 15.41 0.81 4.38
CA VAL A 104 16.29 1.94 4.68
C VAL A 104 16.97 1.73 6.02
N ASP A 105 18.29 1.89 6.04
CA ASP A 105 19.04 2.06 7.28
C ASP A 105 18.78 3.49 7.77
N VAL A 106 17.66 3.70 8.47
CA VAL A 106 17.35 5.01 9.06
C VAL A 106 18.08 5.07 10.39
N PRO A 107 19.17 5.87 10.51
CA PRO A 107 19.74 6.14 11.82
C PRO A 107 18.64 6.74 12.70
N PRO A 108 18.54 6.34 13.99
CA PRO A 108 17.49 6.85 14.86
C PRO A 108 17.53 8.39 14.83
N PRO A 109 16.36 9.06 14.90
CA PRO A 109 16.33 10.52 14.93
C PRO A 109 17.30 10.99 16.02
N GLY A 110 18.31 11.76 15.59
CA GLY A 110 19.41 12.15 16.46
C GLY A 110 18.85 12.73 17.76
N LEU A 111 19.32 12.22 18.89
CA LEU A 111 19.01 12.80 20.20
C LEU A 111 19.23 14.30 20.08
N GLY A 112 18.14 15.06 20.19
CA GLY A 112 18.15 16.52 20.07
C GLY A 112 19.28 17.07 20.93
N SER A 113 20.15 17.85 20.30
CA SER A 113 21.23 18.57 20.96
C SER A 113 20.66 19.38 22.11
N GLN A 114 20.81 18.88 23.34
CA GLN A 114 20.69 19.67 24.55
C GLN A 114 22.00 20.45 24.73
N TYR A 115 22.14 21.53 23.97
CA TYR A 115 23.07 22.65 24.16
C TYR A 115 22.46 23.81 23.36
N SER A 116 21.98 24.93 23.90
CA SER A 116 22.01 25.52 25.24
C SER A 116 20.74 26.35 25.46
#